data_AF-A0A1D6IUV5-F1
#
_entry.id   AF-A0A1D6IUV5-F1
#
_cell.length_a   1.000
_cell.length_b   1.000
_cell.length_c   1.000
_cell.angle_alpha   90.00
_cell.angle_beta   90.00
_cell.angle_gamma   90.00
#
_symmetry.space_group_name_H-M   'P 1'
#
loop_
_entity.id
_entity.type
_entity.pdbx_description
1 polymer ?
#
loop_
_entity_poly.entity_id
_entity_poly.type
_entity_poly.pdbx_seq_one_letter_code
_entity_poly.pdbx_strand_id
1 'polypeptide(L)'
;MSLSKEDVLSAIDGGKSEGGPSGRHWILDPIDGTKGFIRGDQYAVALGLLDEGKVVLGVLGCPNLPLKSTNKNNSSSFGDRIGSLFFATIGCGAQVEALEGSEPQKISVCSTNNPVDASFFESFEASHSKRDLTSSIAEKLGVRAPPVRMDSQAKYGALARGDGAIFLRIPHKSYIETVWDHAAGSIIVTEAGGMVKDAAGNDLDFCKGRYLDRDRGIIATNKHLMPLVLKAVQEAMKEEQ
;
A
#
# COMPACT_ATOMS: atom_id res chain seq x y z
N MET A 1 19.72 9.28 28.10
CA MET A 1 20.85 8.60 27.44
C MET A 1 21.08 9.27 26.11
N SER A 2 22.31 9.71 25.81
CA SER A 2 22.69 10.13 24.47
C SER A 2 23.16 8.91 23.69
N LEU A 3 22.62 8.68 22.50
CA LEU A 3 23.13 7.64 21.59
C LEU A 3 24.53 8.06 21.11
N SER A 4 25.50 7.15 21.19
CA SER A 4 26.80 7.34 20.54
C SER A 4 26.68 7.15 19.02
N LYS A 5 27.72 7.56 18.29
CA LYS A 5 27.79 7.31 16.84
C LYS A 5 27.77 5.81 16.55
N GLU A 6 28.49 5.04 17.35
CA GLU A 6 28.62 3.59 17.24
C GLU A 6 27.26 2.90 17.45
N ASP A 7 26.44 3.40 18.39
CA ASP A 7 25.09 2.89 18.62
C ASP A 7 24.21 3.07 17.38
N VAL A 8 24.28 4.23 16.71
CA VAL A 8 23.50 4.52 15.50
C VAL A 8 23.92 3.63 14.35
N LEU A 9 25.22 3.48 14.10
CA LEU A 9 25.73 2.63 13.02
C LEU A 9 25.36 1.16 13.26
N SER A 10 25.51 0.67 14.49
CA SER A 10 25.13 -0.68 14.88
C SER A 10 23.63 -0.95 14.65
N ALA A 11 22.76 0.01 14.97
CA ALA A 11 21.33 -0.10 14.74
C ALA A 11 20.97 -0.19 13.25
N ILE A 12 21.61 0.63 12.40
CA ILE A 12 21.42 0.60 10.94
C ILE A 12 21.88 -0.75 10.35
N ASP A 13 23.06 -1.21 10.74
CA ASP A 13 23.65 -2.48 10.27
C ASP A 13 22.87 -3.72 10.75
N GLY A 14 21.98 -3.55 11.74
CA GLY A 14 21.03 -4.57 12.18
C GLY A 14 20.04 -4.99 11.09
N GLY A 15 19.74 -4.12 10.11
CA GLY A 15 18.79 -4.34 9.01
C GLY A 15 19.27 -5.30 7.91
N LYS A 16 20.20 -6.21 8.22
CA LYS A 16 20.87 -7.09 7.25
C LYS A 16 20.23 -8.46 7.05
N SER A 17 19.10 -8.76 7.70
CA SER A 17 18.39 -10.03 7.50
C SER A 17 17.94 -10.15 6.05
N GLU A 18 18.12 -11.33 5.46
CA GLU A 18 17.58 -11.62 4.12
C GLU A 18 16.11 -12.00 4.15
N GLY A 19 15.48 -12.08 5.32
CA GLY A 19 14.14 -12.67 5.49
C GLY A 19 14.17 -14.19 5.34
N GLY A 20 13.03 -14.79 5.03
CA GLY A 20 12.95 -16.22 4.76
C GLY A 20 11.62 -16.86 5.17
N PRO A 21 11.47 -18.17 4.92
CA PRO A 21 10.25 -18.91 5.22
C PRO A 21 10.09 -19.32 6.70
N SER A 22 11.09 -19.09 7.55
CA SER A 22 11.14 -19.61 8.93
C SER A 22 11.60 -18.56 9.93
N GLY A 23 11.04 -18.57 11.14
CA GLY A 23 11.38 -17.61 12.19
C GLY A 23 10.69 -16.26 12.04
N ARG A 24 11.11 -15.30 12.88
CA ARG A 24 10.55 -13.94 12.93
C ARG A 24 11.47 -12.92 12.30
N HIS A 25 10.93 -12.14 11.37
CA HIS A 25 11.66 -11.09 10.66
C HIS A 25 10.87 -9.79 10.68
N TRP A 26 11.51 -8.72 11.12
CA TRP A 26 10.99 -7.37 10.93
C TRP A 26 11.35 -6.88 9.53
N ILE A 27 10.39 -6.27 8.85
CA ILE A 27 10.53 -5.67 7.53
C ILE A 27 10.26 -4.18 7.70
N LEU A 28 11.24 -3.33 7.40
CA LEU A 28 11.15 -1.89 7.63
C LEU A 28 11.52 -1.12 6.36
N ASP A 29 10.64 -0.23 5.93
CA ASP A 29 11.00 0.93 5.12
C ASP A 29 10.90 2.19 5.97
N PRO A 30 12.04 2.85 6.32
CA PRO A 30 12.02 4.02 7.17
C PRO A 30 11.39 5.24 6.49
N ILE A 31 11.45 5.36 5.16
CA ILE A 31 10.85 6.47 4.39
C ILE A 31 10.45 5.96 3.00
N ASP A 32 9.29 5.33 2.93
CA ASP A 32 8.68 4.97 1.66
C ASP A 32 8.08 6.20 0.98
N GLY A 33 8.34 6.34 -0.32
CA GLY A 33 8.03 7.54 -1.08
C GLY A 33 9.02 8.68 -0.82
N THR A 34 10.32 8.40 -0.77
CA THR A 34 11.39 9.39 -0.50
C THR A 34 11.29 10.66 -1.36
N LYS A 35 10.86 10.55 -2.62
CA LYS A 35 10.65 11.72 -3.48
C LYS A 35 9.45 12.56 -3.04
N GLY A 36 8.36 11.92 -2.61
CA GLY A 36 7.23 12.59 -1.99
C GLY A 36 7.64 13.31 -0.70
N PHE A 37 8.45 12.65 0.14
CA PHE A 37 9.04 13.28 1.33
C PHE A 37 9.85 14.53 0.99
N ILE A 38 10.74 14.47 -0.01
CA ILE A 38 11.55 15.63 -0.45
C ILE A 38 10.67 16.78 -0.97
N ARG A 39 9.54 16.49 -1.63
CA ARG A 39 8.59 17.49 -2.11
C ARG A 39 7.67 18.06 -1.03
N GLY A 40 7.62 17.44 0.14
CA GLY A 40 6.62 17.76 1.18
C GLY A 40 5.24 17.15 0.93
N ASP A 41 5.15 16.18 0.00
CA ASP A 41 3.92 15.43 -0.31
C ASP A 41 3.75 14.24 0.66
N GLN A 42 2.95 13.23 0.27
CA GLN A 42 2.74 12.01 1.06
C GLN A 42 4.01 11.14 1.10
N TYR A 43 4.29 10.58 2.28
CA TYR A 43 5.29 9.55 2.52
C TYR A 43 4.80 8.67 3.68
N ALA A 44 5.42 7.50 3.84
CA ALA A 44 5.09 6.60 4.94
C ALA A 44 6.34 6.03 5.62
N VAL A 45 6.22 5.71 6.91
CA VAL A 45 7.11 4.80 7.63
C VAL A 45 6.39 3.46 7.68
N ALA A 46 6.99 2.41 7.12
CA ALA A 46 6.33 1.11 6.99
C ALA A 46 7.07 0.03 7.78
N LEU A 47 6.36 -0.63 8.69
CA LEU A 47 6.91 -1.71 9.51
C LEU A 47 5.99 -2.93 9.44
N GLY A 48 6.52 -4.04 8.98
CA GLY A 48 5.87 -5.35 8.97
C GLY A 48 6.60 -6.35 9.87
N LEU A 49 5.87 -7.35 10.35
CA LEU A 49 6.43 -8.53 11.02
C LEU A 49 6.05 -9.78 10.24
N LEU A 50 7.07 -10.53 9.84
CA LEU A 50 6.97 -11.88 9.32
C LEU A 50 7.11 -12.88 10.47
N ASP A 51 6.27 -13.92 10.52
CA ASP A 51 6.41 -15.07 11.42
C ASP A 51 6.17 -16.35 10.60
N GLU A 52 7.15 -17.24 10.55
CA GLU A 52 7.13 -18.48 9.73
C GLU A 52 6.69 -18.21 8.28
N GLY A 53 7.31 -17.19 7.66
CA GLY A 53 7.06 -16.81 6.27
C GLY A 53 5.76 -16.04 6.02
N LYS A 54 4.94 -15.79 7.05
CA LYS A 54 3.66 -15.08 6.88
C LYS A 54 3.73 -13.69 7.48
N VAL A 55 3.21 -12.68 6.78
CA VAL A 55 3.05 -11.36 7.38
C VAL A 55 1.95 -11.43 8.43
N VAL A 56 2.29 -11.20 9.70
CA VAL A 56 1.39 -11.35 10.85
C VAL A 56 1.02 -10.02 11.51
N LEU A 57 1.80 -8.98 11.28
CA LEU A 57 1.54 -7.62 11.76
C LEU A 57 2.06 -6.60 10.75
N GLY A 58 1.36 -5.47 10.62
CA GLY A 58 1.76 -4.34 9.80
C GLY A 58 1.38 -3.02 10.44
N VAL A 59 2.25 -2.03 10.29
CA VAL A 59 2.09 -0.66 10.76
C VAL A 59 2.52 0.29 9.65
N LEU A 60 1.70 1.30 9.37
CA LEU A 60 2.02 2.41 8.49
C LEU A 60 1.82 3.72 9.24
N GLY A 61 2.92 4.43 9.50
CA GLY A 61 2.87 5.82 9.92
C GLY A 61 2.80 6.70 8.68
N CYS A 62 1.74 7.49 8.53
CA CYS A 62 1.53 8.41 7.41
C CYS A 62 1.44 9.85 7.94
N PRO A 63 2.57 10.54 8.15
CA PRO A 63 2.59 11.83 8.85
C PRO A 63 1.82 12.95 8.14
N ASN A 64 1.72 12.89 6.81
CA ASN A 64 1.02 13.90 6.01
C ASN A 64 -0.40 13.48 5.59
N LEU A 65 -0.87 12.29 6.00
CA LEU A 65 -2.20 11.80 5.66
C LEU A 65 -3.18 12.12 6.81
N PRO A 66 -4.23 12.94 6.59
CA PRO A 66 -5.22 13.24 7.62
C PRO A 66 -5.93 11.98 8.11
N LEU A 67 -6.38 11.98 9.37
CA LEU A 67 -7.08 10.83 9.97
C LEU A 67 -8.42 10.50 9.28
N LYS A 68 -9.16 11.53 8.87
CA LYS A 68 -10.45 11.37 8.18
C LYS A 68 -10.28 11.51 6.68
N SER A 69 -11.07 10.74 5.93
CA SER A 69 -11.19 10.87 4.49
C SER A 69 -11.64 12.28 4.11
N THR A 70 -10.91 12.93 3.22
CA THR A 70 -11.28 14.23 2.64
C THR A 70 -12.40 14.12 1.59
N ASN A 71 -12.72 12.90 1.13
CA ASN A 71 -13.73 12.64 0.09
C ASN A 71 -15.19 12.78 0.56
N LYS A 72 -15.44 13.02 1.86
CA LYS A 72 -16.79 13.23 2.40
C LYS A 72 -16.96 14.68 2.85
N ASN A 73 -17.31 15.61 1.94
CA ASN A 73 -17.93 16.95 2.13
C ASN A 73 -17.70 17.74 3.44
N ASN A 74 -16.64 17.47 4.18
CA ASN A 74 -16.30 18.13 5.41
C ASN A 74 -15.13 19.03 5.05
N SER A 75 -15.47 20.31 4.86
CA SER A 75 -14.52 21.41 4.90
C SER A 75 -13.51 21.14 6.01
N SER A 76 -12.26 20.87 5.62
CA SER A 76 -11.12 20.70 6.51
C SER A 76 -11.11 21.89 7.47
N SER A 77 -11.46 21.63 8.72
CA SER A 77 -11.40 22.65 9.75
C SER A 77 -9.93 22.92 10.00
N PHE A 78 -9.52 24.20 10.00
CA PHE A 78 -8.20 24.61 10.47
C PHE A 78 -8.02 24.06 11.91
N GLY A 79 -7.31 22.93 12.04
CA GLY A 79 -7.22 22.17 13.30
C GLY A 79 -7.26 20.64 13.16
N ASP A 80 -7.48 20.09 11.97
CA ASP A 80 -7.33 18.63 11.76
C ASP A 80 -5.89 18.22 12.09
N ARG A 81 -5.73 17.34 13.10
CA ARG A 81 -4.45 16.69 13.40
C ARG A 81 -3.96 16.01 12.13
N ILE A 82 -2.82 16.45 11.62
CA ILE A 82 -2.20 15.90 10.42
C ILE A 82 -1.38 14.69 10.87
N GLY A 83 -1.65 13.54 10.26
CA GLY A 83 -0.95 12.30 10.55
C GLY A 83 -1.89 11.19 11.00
N SER A 84 -1.75 10.05 10.35
CA SER A 84 -2.49 8.83 10.68
C SER A 84 -1.52 7.67 10.90
N LEU A 85 -1.86 6.79 11.84
CA LEU A 85 -1.18 5.55 12.10
C LEU A 85 -2.16 4.41 11.80
N PHE A 86 -1.86 3.63 10.77
CA PHE A 86 -2.61 2.43 10.41
C PHE A 86 -1.90 1.21 10.98
N PHE A 87 -2.66 0.25 11.47
CA PHE A 87 -2.08 -1.01 11.92
C PHE A 87 -3.08 -2.16 11.81
N ALA A 88 -2.53 -3.36 11.66
CA ALA A 88 -3.30 -4.59 11.64
C ALA A 88 -2.46 -5.76 12.16
N THR A 89 -3.15 -6.71 12.77
CA THR A 89 -2.61 -8.01 13.18
C THR A 89 -3.51 -9.08 12.59
N ILE A 90 -2.91 -10.19 12.14
CA ILE A 90 -3.63 -11.28 11.49
C ILE A 90 -4.85 -11.75 12.32
N GLY A 91 -6.04 -11.71 11.71
CA GLY A 91 -7.30 -12.10 12.33
C GLY A 91 -7.91 -11.10 13.30
N CYS A 92 -7.33 -9.91 13.49
CA CYS A 92 -7.82 -8.89 14.42
C CYS A 92 -8.53 -7.72 13.72
N GLY A 93 -8.52 -7.66 12.39
CA GLY A 93 -8.99 -6.51 11.62
C GLY A 93 -7.96 -5.39 11.57
N ALA A 94 -8.25 -4.39 10.75
CA ALA A 94 -7.42 -3.20 10.57
C ALA A 94 -8.00 -1.99 11.31
N GLN A 95 -7.11 -1.14 11.82
CA GLN A 95 -7.46 0.07 12.57
C GLN A 95 -6.62 1.26 12.12
N VAL A 96 -7.13 2.47 12.40
CA VAL A 96 -6.42 3.74 12.23
C VAL A 96 -6.60 4.63 13.45
N GLU A 97 -5.55 5.34 13.85
CA GLU A 97 -5.58 6.39 14.86
C GLU A 97 -4.80 7.62 14.40
N ALA A 98 -4.96 8.75 15.12
CA ALA A 98 -4.11 9.92 14.89
C ALA A 98 -2.66 9.60 15.29
N LEU A 99 -1.69 10.12 14.55
CA LEU A 99 -0.27 9.87 14.83
C LEU A 99 0.17 10.40 16.22
N GLU A 100 -0.47 11.46 16.71
CA GLU A 100 -0.28 12.00 18.06
C GLU A 100 -1.06 11.24 19.16
N GLY A 101 -1.76 10.18 18.79
CA GLY A 101 -2.63 9.40 19.65
C GLY A 101 -4.11 9.83 19.57
N SER A 102 -4.98 8.83 19.42
CA SER A 102 -6.43 8.92 19.56
C SER A 102 -6.99 7.54 19.90
N GLU A 103 -8.31 7.42 20.11
CA GLU A 103 -8.93 6.10 20.16
C GLU A 103 -8.83 5.42 18.76
N PRO A 104 -8.35 4.17 18.67
CA PRO A 104 -8.29 3.43 17.41
C PRO A 104 -9.66 3.20 16.77
N GLN A 105 -9.79 3.55 15.49
CA GLN A 105 -11.00 3.36 14.71
C GLN A 105 -10.85 2.15 13.79
N LYS A 106 -11.83 1.24 13.79
CA LYS A 106 -11.87 0.15 12.80
C LYS A 106 -12.10 0.73 11.42
N ILE A 107 -11.39 0.17 10.44
CA ILE A 107 -11.50 0.56 9.03
C ILE A 107 -11.88 -0.62 8.16
N SER A 108 -12.45 -0.32 7.01
CA SER A 108 -12.81 -1.32 6.00
C SER A 108 -12.64 -0.72 4.61
N VAL A 109 -12.17 -1.55 3.67
CA VAL A 109 -12.17 -1.17 2.24
C VAL A 109 -13.57 -0.78 1.78
N CYS A 110 -13.65 0.02 0.71
CA CYS A 110 -14.96 0.42 0.18
C CYS A 110 -15.77 -0.80 -0.30
N SER A 111 -17.08 -0.74 -0.15
CA SER A 111 -18.02 -1.81 -0.50
C SER A 111 -18.49 -1.79 -1.95
N THR A 112 -17.92 -0.90 -2.79
CA THR A 112 -18.37 -0.78 -4.19
C THR A 112 -18.17 -2.10 -4.93
N ASN A 113 -19.21 -2.53 -5.63
CA ASN A 113 -19.20 -3.72 -6.48
C ASN A 113 -19.30 -3.37 -7.97
N ASN A 114 -19.48 -2.08 -8.28
CA ASN A 114 -19.57 -1.57 -9.63
C ASN A 114 -18.23 -0.90 -9.99
N PRO A 115 -17.48 -1.42 -10.97
CA PRO A 115 -16.20 -0.82 -11.36
C PRO A 115 -16.36 0.60 -11.91
N VAL A 116 -17.52 0.96 -12.47
CA VAL A 116 -17.77 2.32 -12.98
C VAL A 116 -17.58 3.40 -11.90
N ASP A 117 -17.96 3.07 -10.66
CA ASP A 117 -17.90 3.96 -9.50
C ASP A 117 -16.60 3.79 -8.69
N ALA A 118 -15.68 2.92 -9.14
CA ALA A 118 -14.47 2.57 -8.41
C ALA A 118 -13.31 3.53 -8.74
N SER A 119 -12.86 4.33 -7.77
CA SER A 119 -11.70 5.20 -7.97
C SER A 119 -10.38 4.43 -7.94
N PHE A 120 -9.48 4.80 -8.86
CA PHE A 120 -8.11 4.31 -8.90
C PHE A 120 -7.18 5.16 -8.03
N PHE A 121 -6.22 4.53 -7.37
CA PHE A 121 -5.05 5.21 -6.83
C PHE A 121 -3.99 5.36 -7.91
N GLU A 122 -3.55 6.60 -8.16
CA GLU A 122 -2.47 6.94 -9.09
C GLU A 122 -1.32 7.61 -8.35
N SER A 123 -0.07 7.32 -8.71
CA SER A 123 1.09 8.06 -8.21
C SER A 123 1.21 9.42 -8.91
N PHE A 124 1.79 10.42 -8.25
CA PHE A 124 2.04 11.73 -8.88
C PHE A 124 3.17 11.69 -9.91
N GLU A 125 4.05 10.69 -9.81
CA GLU A 125 5.10 10.47 -10.79
C GLU A 125 4.51 9.94 -12.10
N ALA A 126 4.13 10.86 -12.99
CA ALA A 126 3.98 10.58 -14.40
C ALA A 126 5.37 10.34 -15.01
N SER A 127 5.98 9.18 -14.73
CA SER A 127 7.08 8.72 -15.58
C SER A 127 6.50 8.52 -16.97
N HIS A 128 6.99 9.30 -17.93
CA HIS A 128 6.56 9.39 -19.32
C HIS A 128 6.73 8.07 -20.12
N SER A 129 6.10 6.98 -19.70
CA SER A 129 6.15 5.70 -20.38
C SER A 129 4.75 5.13 -20.53
N LYS A 130 4.24 5.30 -21.76
CA LYS A 130 2.96 4.79 -22.27
C LYS A 130 1.75 5.57 -21.77
N ARG A 131 0.86 5.86 -22.71
CA ARG A 131 -0.53 6.20 -22.45
C ARG A 131 -1.31 4.89 -22.24
N ASP A 132 -1.61 4.48 -21.03
CA ASP A 132 -0.73 3.95 -19.97
C ASP A 132 -1.45 2.64 -19.60
N LEU A 133 -0.77 1.54 -19.23
CA LEU A 133 -1.46 0.26 -18.99
C LEU A 133 -2.65 0.42 -18.02
N THR A 134 -2.47 1.29 -17.02
CA THR A 134 -3.51 1.74 -16.08
C THR A 134 -4.72 2.38 -16.77
N SER A 135 -4.52 3.25 -17.77
CA SER A 135 -5.60 3.83 -18.57
C SER A 135 -6.36 2.76 -19.37
N SER A 136 -5.65 1.81 -20.00
CA SER A 136 -6.29 0.68 -20.69
C SER A 136 -7.14 -0.15 -19.73
N ILE A 137 -6.65 -0.42 -18.52
CA ILE A 137 -7.40 -1.14 -17.48
C ILE A 137 -8.63 -0.33 -17.03
N ALA A 138 -8.49 0.98 -16.81
CA ALA A 138 -9.60 1.84 -16.42
C ALA A 138 -10.70 1.90 -17.49
N GLU A 139 -10.31 1.97 -18.78
CA GLU A 139 -11.23 1.92 -19.92
C GLU A 139 -11.97 0.58 -19.99
N LYS A 140 -11.26 -0.55 -19.86
CA LYS A 140 -11.86 -1.90 -19.85
C LYS A 140 -12.85 -2.10 -18.71
N LEU A 141 -12.59 -1.48 -17.56
CA LEU A 141 -13.47 -1.51 -16.39
C LEU A 141 -14.60 -0.46 -16.46
N GLY A 142 -14.55 0.45 -17.44
CA GLY A 142 -15.54 1.51 -17.61
C GLY A 142 -15.54 2.54 -16.47
N VAL A 143 -14.39 2.73 -15.81
CA VAL A 143 -14.27 3.60 -14.64
C VAL A 143 -14.53 5.05 -15.01
N ARG A 144 -15.38 5.71 -14.23
CA ARG A 144 -15.72 7.14 -14.39
C ARG A 144 -15.39 7.98 -13.17
N ALA A 145 -15.13 7.33 -12.04
CA ALA A 145 -14.70 8.02 -10.83
C ALA A 145 -13.33 8.68 -11.05
N PRO A 146 -13.11 9.91 -10.52
CA PRO A 146 -11.80 10.55 -10.61
C PRO A 146 -10.75 9.75 -9.82
N PRO A 147 -9.48 9.73 -10.28
CA PRO A 147 -8.41 9.04 -9.57
C PRO A 147 -8.05 9.77 -8.27
N VAL A 148 -7.65 8.99 -7.27
CA VAL A 148 -7.07 9.48 -6.01
C VAL A 148 -5.56 9.49 -6.18
N ARG A 149 -4.96 10.69 -6.27
CA ARG A 149 -3.52 10.83 -6.48
C ARG A 149 -2.76 10.86 -5.16
N MET A 150 -1.85 9.92 -4.96
CA MET A 150 -0.96 9.88 -3.80
C MET A 150 0.25 8.95 -4.02
N ASP A 151 1.38 9.34 -3.45
CA ASP A 151 2.61 8.56 -3.43
C ASP A 151 2.69 7.66 -2.18
N SER A 152 3.71 6.82 -2.10
CA SER A 152 3.98 5.86 -1.02
C SER A 152 2.89 4.82 -0.74
N GLN A 153 3.13 4.00 0.28
CA GLN A 153 2.25 3.04 0.94
C GLN A 153 1.10 3.73 1.69
N ALA A 154 1.05 5.07 1.75
CA ALA A 154 -0.15 5.80 2.11
C ALA A 154 -1.36 5.37 1.26
N LYS A 155 -1.11 4.90 0.01
CA LYS A 155 -2.11 4.22 -0.84
C LYS A 155 -2.78 3.02 -0.17
N TYR A 156 -2.02 2.14 0.48
CA TYR A 156 -2.58 0.99 1.19
C TYR A 156 -3.43 1.44 2.39
N GLY A 157 -2.95 2.42 3.17
CA GLY A 157 -3.72 2.98 4.29
C GLY A 157 -5.04 3.62 3.83
N ALA A 158 -4.99 4.44 2.79
CA ALA A 158 -6.17 5.08 2.20
C ALA A 158 -7.15 4.05 1.60
N LEU A 159 -6.64 3.03 0.91
CA LEU A 159 -7.46 1.92 0.40
C LEU A 159 -8.14 1.15 1.55
N ALA A 160 -7.40 0.81 2.60
CA ALA A 160 -7.91 0.12 3.79
C ALA A 160 -8.97 0.95 4.53
N ARG A 161 -8.87 2.29 4.49
CA ARG A 161 -9.88 3.23 5.02
C ARG A 161 -11.10 3.40 4.10
N GLY A 162 -11.01 2.92 2.86
CA GLY A 162 -12.08 3.03 1.87
C GLY A 162 -12.11 4.37 1.12
N ASP A 163 -11.00 5.11 1.09
CA ASP A 163 -10.90 6.40 0.37
C ASP A 163 -10.89 6.22 -1.15
N GLY A 164 -10.52 5.04 -1.61
CA GLY A 164 -10.61 4.61 -2.99
C GLY A 164 -10.85 3.11 -3.11
N ALA A 165 -10.86 2.61 -4.34
CA ALA A 165 -11.31 1.24 -4.62
C ALA A 165 -10.24 0.34 -5.20
N ILE A 166 -9.37 0.87 -6.06
CA ILE A 166 -8.41 0.06 -6.82
C ILE A 166 -7.03 0.68 -6.72
N PHE A 167 -6.07 -0.05 -6.17
CA PHE A 167 -4.65 0.27 -6.25
C PHE A 167 -3.97 -0.71 -7.21
N LEU A 168 -3.28 -0.15 -8.20
CA LEU A 168 -2.45 -0.89 -9.14
C LEU A 168 -1.01 -0.41 -9.08
N ARG A 169 -0.07 -1.35 -9.14
CA ARG A 169 1.35 -1.06 -9.32
C ARG A 169 1.93 -2.04 -10.32
N ILE A 170 2.20 -1.56 -11.52
CA ILE A 170 2.82 -2.35 -12.58
C ILE A 170 4.26 -1.86 -12.74
N PRO A 171 5.27 -2.60 -12.26
CA PRO A 171 6.65 -2.15 -12.36
C PRO A 171 7.13 -2.18 -13.82
N HIS A 172 8.11 -1.34 -14.13
CA HIS A 172 8.88 -1.47 -15.36
C HIS A 172 9.59 -2.83 -15.39
N LYS A 173 9.81 -3.38 -16.60
CA LYS A 173 10.50 -4.68 -16.81
C LYS A 173 11.88 -4.79 -16.13
N SER A 174 12.53 -3.66 -15.84
CA SER A 174 13.85 -3.61 -15.18
C SER A 174 13.78 -3.42 -13.67
N TYR A 175 12.60 -3.18 -13.09
CA TYR A 175 12.41 -2.92 -11.67
C TYR A 175 11.85 -4.16 -10.98
N ILE A 176 12.36 -4.43 -9.78
CA ILE A 176 11.96 -5.58 -8.96
C ILE A 176 11.38 -5.01 -7.68
N GLU A 177 10.13 -5.38 -7.39
CA GLU A 177 9.47 -4.96 -6.16
C GLU A 177 10.16 -5.55 -4.93
N THR A 178 10.26 -4.74 -3.90
CA THR A 178 10.87 -5.15 -2.64
C THR A 178 9.80 -5.50 -1.62
N VAL A 179 10.12 -6.36 -0.66
CA VAL A 179 9.13 -6.78 0.35
C VAL A 179 8.70 -5.63 1.27
N TRP A 180 9.60 -4.68 1.55
CA TRP A 180 9.32 -3.55 2.44
C TRP A 180 8.36 -2.52 1.85
N ASP A 181 8.24 -2.45 0.51
CA ASP A 181 7.26 -1.61 -0.18
C ASP A 181 5.81 -2.09 -0.02
N HIS A 182 5.59 -3.32 0.48
CA HIS A 182 4.28 -3.98 0.43
C HIS A 182 3.86 -4.74 1.68
N ALA A 183 4.78 -5.23 2.51
CA ALA A 183 4.43 -6.12 3.62
C ALA A 183 3.42 -5.49 4.60
N ALA A 184 3.70 -4.28 5.09
CA ALA A 184 2.84 -3.57 6.03
C ALA A 184 1.48 -3.22 5.39
N GLY A 185 1.50 -2.62 4.20
CA GLY A 185 0.28 -2.26 3.48
C GLY A 185 -0.60 -3.45 3.13
N SER A 186 0.00 -4.59 2.76
CA SER A 186 -0.71 -5.81 2.37
C SER A 186 -1.58 -6.34 3.51
N ILE A 187 -1.02 -6.53 4.70
CA ILE A 187 -1.78 -7.04 5.84
C ILE A 187 -2.87 -6.06 6.29
N ILE A 188 -2.57 -4.76 6.27
CA ILE A 188 -3.55 -3.72 6.63
C ILE A 188 -4.77 -3.77 5.69
N VAL A 189 -4.55 -3.92 4.38
CA VAL A 189 -5.67 -4.05 3.43
C VAL A 189 -6.42 -5.36 3.58
N THR A 190 -5.74 -6.49 3.76
CA THR A 190 -6.43 -7.79 3.91
C THR A 190 -7.27 -7.84 5.18
N GLU A 191 -6.76 -7.31 6.30
CA GLU A 191 -7.49 -7.24 7.56
C GLU A 191 -8.61 -6.18 7.54
N ALA A 192 -8.53 -5.17 6.66
CA ALA A 192 -9.64 -4.27 6.34
C ALA A 192 -10.72 -4.89 5.42
N GLY A 193 -10.59 -6.17 5.07
CA GLY A 193 -11.53 -6.90 4.21
C GLY A 193 -11.23 -6.82 2.72
N GLY A 194 -10.09 -6.24 2.34
CA GLY A 194 -9.59 -6.22 0.96
C GLY A 194 -8.88 -7.50 0.54
N MET A 195 -8.29 -7.44 -0.65
CA MET A 195 -7.44 -8.47 -1.24
C MET A 195 -6.23 -7.80 -1.89
N VAL A 196 -5.06 -8.41 -1.72
CA VAL A 196 -3.81 -7.99 -2.36
C VAL A 196 -3.23 -9.19 -3.10
N LYS A 197 -3.01 -9.06 -4.40
CA LYS A 197 -2.62 -10.14 -5.30
C LYS A 197 -1.58 -9.67 -6.31
N ASP A 198 -0.83 -10.62 -6.86
CA ASP A 198 -0.03 -10.40 -8.05
C ASP A 198 -0.93 -10.34 -9.31
N ALA A 199 -0.39 -9.90 -10.45
CA ALA A 199 -1.12 -9.78 -11.72
C ALA A 199 -1.55 -11.15 -12.32
N ALA A 200 -1.04 -12.25 -11.77
CA ALA A 200 -1.48 -13.61 -12.10
C ALA A 200 -2.59 -14.12 -11.15
N GLY A 201 -2.96 -13.35 -10.12
CA GLY A 201 -4.00 -13.68 -9.15
C GLY A 201 -3.53 -14.45 -7.91
N ASN A 202 -2.22 -14.60 -7.71
CA ASN A 202 -1.66 -15.30 -6.55
C ASN A 202 -1.46 -14.34 -5.37
N ASP A 203 -1.43 -14.89 -4.16
CA ASP A 203 -1.01 -14.12 -2.98
C ASP A 203 0.46 -13.70 -3.11
N LEU A 204 0.79 -12.54 -2.54
CA LEU A 204 2.18 -12.08 -2.50
C LEU A 204 3.00 -12.97 -1.56
N ASP A 205 4.12 -13.47 -2.05
CA ASP A 205 5.01 -14.34 -1.29
C ASP A 205 6.19 -13.54 -0.69
N PHE A 206 6.06 -13.23 0.59
CA PHE A 206 7.08 -12.51 1.37
C PHE A 206 8.19 -13.42 1.92
N CYS A 207 8.16 -14.73 1.65
CA CYS A 207 9.15 -15.71 2.15
C CYS A 207 10.43 -15.78 1.31
N LYS A 208 10.39 -15.31 0.05
CA LYS A 208 11.46 -15.50 -0.94
C LYS A 208 12.66 -14.55 -0.78
N GLY A 209 12.73 -13.88 0.36
CA GLY A 209 13.81 -12.98 0.73
C GLY A 209 13.40 -11.52 0.61
N ARG A 210 14.31 -10.66 0.14
CA ARG A 210 14.10 -9.20 0.06
C ARG A 210 13.21 -8.73 -1.09
N TYR A 211 12.92 -9.59 -2.06
CA TYR A 211 12.27 -9.22 -3.30
C TYR A 211 11.02 -10.05 -3.54
N LEU A 212 9.99 -9.42 -4.11
CA LEU A 212 8.82 -10.13 -4.63
C LEU A 212 9.11 -10.67 -6.04
N ASP A 213 8.30 -11.63 -6.46
CA ASP A 213 8.47 -12.28 -7.77
C ASP A 213 8.36 -11.28 -8.93
N ARG A 214 9.26 -11.40 -9.91
CA ARG A 214 9.69 -10.29 -10.77
C ARG A 214 8.69 -9.82 -11.83
N ASP A 215 7.73 -10.67 -12.21
CA ASP A 215 6.99 -10.49 -13.47
C ASP A 215 5.51 -10.11 -13.30
N ARG A 216 5.09 -9.76 -12.08
CA ARG A 216 3.67 -9.74 -11.74
C ARG A 216 3.37 -8.52 -10.90
N GLY A 217 2.94 -7.43 -11.55
CA GLY A 217 2.51 -6.22 -10.85
C GLY A 217 1.48 -6.50 -9.77
N ILE A 218 1.29 -5.56 -8.86
CA ILE A 218 0.48 -5.73 -7.66
C ILE A 218 -0.87 -5.08 -7.84
N ILE A 219 -1.90 -5.80 -7.41
CA ILE A 219 -3.30 -5.39 -7.43
C ILE A 219 -3.80 -5.44 -5.98
N ALA A 220 -4.30 -4.32 -5.46
CA ALA A 220 -5.04 -4.29 -4.21
C ALA A 220 -6.41 -3.67 -4.41
N THR A 221 -7.46 -4.36 -3.98
CA THR A 221 -8.85 -3.89 -4.08
C THR A 221 -9.75 -4.66 -3.11
N ASN A 222 -11.07 -4.48 -3.19
CA ASN A 222 -12.02 -5.27 -2.41
C ASN A 222 -12.33 -6.63 -3.07
N LYS A 223 -13.01 -7.51 -2.32
CA LYS A 223 -13.35 -8.88 -2.78
C LYS A 223 -14.31 -8.90 -3.98
N HIS A 224 -15.12 -7.87 -4.15
CA HIS A 224 -16.10 -7.79 -5.24
C HIS A 224 -15.46 -7.42 -6.58
N LEU A 225 -14.51 -6.47 -6.55
CA LEU A 225 -13.85 -5.97 -7.74
C LEU A 225 -12.66 -6.82 -8.19
N MET A 226 -12.02 -7.57 -7.29
CA MET A 226 -10.80 -8.33 -7.60
C MET A 226 -10.91 -9.20 -8.88
N PRO A 227 -11.98 -9.99 -9.10
CA PRO A 227 -12.10 -10.79 -10.34
C PRO A 227 -12.15 -9.94 -11.61
N LEU A 228 -12.83 -8.79 -11.57
CA LEU A 228 -12.97 -7.87 -12.70
C LEU A 228 -11.64 -7.15 -12.99
N VAL A 229 -11.00 -6.63 -11.95
CA VAL A 229 -9.72 -5.92 -12.05
C VAL A 229 -8.63 -6.85 -12.55
N LEU A 230 -8.53 -8.06 -12.00
CA LEU A 230 -7.54 -9.05 -12.42
C LEU A 230 -7.71 -9.41 -13.90
N LYS A 231 -8.94 -9.64 -14.35
CA LYS A 231 -9.23 -9.91 -15.77
C LYS A 231 -8.79 -8.74 -16.65
N ALA A 232 -9.15 -7.52 -16.30
CA ALA A 232 -8.78 -6.32 -17.07
C ALA A 232 -7.26 -6.11 -17.13
N VAL A 233 -6.54 -6.33 -16.01
CA VAL A 233 -5.06 -6.27 -15.96
C VAL A 233 -4.45 -7.31 -16.91
N GLN A 234 -4.91 -8.56 -16.85
CA GLN A 234 -4.37 -9.63 -17.69
C GLN A 234 -4.64 -9.42 -19.18
N GLU A 235 -5.81 -8.91 -19.54
CA GLU A 235 -6.12 -8.54 -20.93
C GLU A 235 -5.23 -7.39 -21.42
N ALA A 236 -5.09 -6.33 -20.62
CA ALA A 236 -4.27 -5.19 -20.98
C ALA A 236 -2.78 -5.56 -21.09
N MET A 237 -2.26 -6.44 -20.23
CA MET A 237 -0.86 -6.90 -20.30
C MET A 237 -0.59 -7.78 -21.53
N LYS A 238 -1.57 -8.54 -22.00
CA LYS A 238 -1.45 -9.35 -23.24
C LYS A 238 -1.41 -8.48 -24.49
N GLU A 239 -2.08 -7.34 -24.50
CA GLU A 239 -2.11 -6.39 -25.61
C GLU A 239 -0.77 -5.64 -25.78
N GLU A 240 0.06 -5.59 -24.73
CA GLU A 240 1.38 -4.96 -24.78
C GLU A 240 2.54 -5.91 -25.15
N GLN A 241 2.28 -7.21 -25.29
CA GLN A 241 3.26 -8.24 -25.69
C GLN A 241 3.28 -8.45 -27.19
#